data_AF-A0A7H0H1G1-F1
#
_entry.id   AF-A0A7H0H1G1-F1
#
_cell.length_a   1.000
_cell.length_b   1.000
_cell.length_c   1.000
_cell.angle_alpha   90.00
_cell.angle_beta   90.00
_cell.angle_gamma   90.00
#
_symmetry.space_group_name_H-M   'P 1'
#
loop_
_entity.id
_entity.type
_entity.pdbx_description
1 polymer ?
#
loop_
_entity_poly.entity_id
_entity_poly.type
_entity_poly.pdbx_seq_one_letter_code
_entity_poly.pdbx_strand_id
1 'polypeptide(L)'
;MEGTYQHYAAHHLAPELKEFKAFTFSDYKAAVQVDGPYAFATETYTYTINLKPDPKEKEAKAPIVRRGVATSVLRKNATGQWQIMTTHSSARTPRPKK
;
A
#
# COMPACT_ATOMS: atom_id res chain seq x y z
N MET A 1 15.81 -19.98 9.80
CA MET A 1 14.59 -19.38 10.38
C MET A 1 14.84 -17.88 10.52
N GLU A 2 14.01 -17.03 9.92
CA GLU A 2 14.15 -15.56 9.90
C GLU A 2 13.76 -14.83 11.21
N GLY A 3 13.82 -15.51 12.37
CA GLY A 3 13.60 -14.88 13.67
C GLY A 3 12.18 -14.32 13.89
N THR A 4 12.05 -13.40 14.87
CA THR A 4 10.80 -12.70 15.18
C THR A 4 10.46 -11.65 14.11
N TYR A 5 9.20 -11.18 14.07
CA TYR A 5 8.81 -10.09 13.16
C TYR A 5 9.72 -8.85 13.28
N GLN A 6 10.16 -8.51 14.49
CA GLN A 6 11.06 -7.37 14.70
C GLN A 6 12.41 -7.55 13.99
N HIS A 7 12.95 -8.78 14.02
CA HIS A 7 14.17 -9.10 13.29
C HIS A 7 13.95 -9.01 11.78
N TYR A 8 12.87 -9.62 11.28
CA TYR A 8 12.50 -9.55 9.86
C TYR A 8 12.32 -8.10 9.37
N ALA A 9 11.61 -7.28 10.15
CA ALA A 9 11.39 -5.87 9.84
C ALA A 9 12.71 -5.07 9.77
N ALA A 10 13.64 -5.32 10.70
CA ALA A 10 14.91 -4.60 10.76
C ALA A 10 15.90 -5.03 9.66
N HIS A 11 15.95 -6.32 9.33
CA HIS A 11 16.97 -6.87 8.44
C HIS A 11 16.53 -7.00 6.98
N HIS A 12 15.22 -7.06 6.70
CA HIS A 12 14.70 -7.21 5.34
C HIS A 12 13.87 -5.99 4.91
N LEU A 13 12.77 -5.71 5.62
CA LEU A 13 11.86 -4.64 5.22
C LEU A 13 12.51 -3.26 5.28
N ALA A 14 13.23 -2.94 6.37
CA ALA A 14 13.80 -1.61 6.54
C ALA A 14 14.86 -1.25 5.48
N PRO A 15 15.80 -2.14 5.09
CA PRO A 15 16.69 -1.90 3.95
C PRO A 15 15.94 -1.70 2.63
N GLU A 16 14.99 -2.56 2.28
CA GLU A 16 14.21 -2.43 1.05
C GLU A 16 13.42 -1.12 1.02
N LEU A 17 12.83 -0.73 2.16
CA LEU A 17 12.07 0.50 2.29
C LEU A 17 12.93 1.76 2.08
N LYS A 18 14.25 1.69 2.33
CA LYS A 18 15.17 2.80 2.10
C LYS A 18 15.39 3.10 0.62
N GLU A 19 15.13 2.17 -0.28
CA GLU A 19 15.31 2.37 -1.73
C GLU A 19 14.18 3.21 -2.35
N PHE A 20 13.02 3.26 -1.70
CA PHE A 20 11.92 4.07 -2.16
C PHE A 20 12.11 5.54 -1.75
N LYS A 21 11.81 6.43 -2.69
CA LYS A 21 11.76 7.88 -2.47
C LYS A 21 10.38 8.32 -1.99
N ALA A 22 9.32 7.81 -2.62
CA ALA A 22 7.95 8.17 -2.26
C ALA A 22 6.94 7.13 -2.73
N PHE A 23 5.88 6.95 -1.93
CA PHE A 23 4.65 6.29 -2.30
C PHE A 23 3.52 7.32 -2.27
N THR A 24 2.85 7.51 -3.39
CA THR A 24 1.76 8.50 -3.50
C THR A 24 0.52 7.85 -4.06
N PHE A 25 -0.64 8.24 -3.55
CA PHE A 25 -1.94 7.75 -4.01
C PHE A 25 -2.70 8.90 -4.66
N SER A 26 -3.35 8.63 -5.79
CA SER A 26 -4.24 9.54 -6.51
C SER A 26 -5.53 8.82 -6.88
N ASP A 27 -6.53 9.59 -7.33
CA ASP A 27 -7.83 9.06 -7.76
C ASP A 27 -8.51 8.15 -6.72
N TYR A 28 -8.20 8.40 -5.44
CA TYR A 28 -8.62 7.56 -4.33
C TYR A 28 -10.13 7.70 -4.12
N LYS A 29 -10.83 6.56 -4.11
CA LYS A 29 -12.25 6.47 -3.78
C LYS A 29 -12.42 5.31 -2.82
N ALA A 30 -13.18 5.54 -1.75
CA ALA A 30 -13.55 4.51 -0.79
C ALA A 30 -15.07 4.47 -0.63
N ALA A 31 -15.62 3.27 -0.59
CA ALA A 31 -16.97 2.98 -0.13
C ALA A 31 -16.86 2.16 1.15
N VAL A 32 -17.54 2.59 2.20
CA VAL A 32 -17.47 1.95 3.52
C VAL A 32 -18.89 1.69 4.02
N GLN A 33 -19.16 0.45 4.40
CA GLN A 33 -20.38 0.06 5.10
C GLN A 33 -20.00 -0.34 6.53
N VAL A 34 -20.60 0.33 7.52
CA VAL A 34 -20.41 0.02 8.94
C VAL A 34 -21.58 -0.83 9.43
N ASP A 35 -21.28 -1.92 10.10
CA ASP A 35 -22.24 -2.82 10.75
C ASP A 35 -21.75 -3.17 12.16
N GLY A 36 -22.27 -2.44 13.15
CA GLY A 36 -21.88 -2.56 14.55
C GLY A 36 -20.36 -2.36 14.75
N PRO A 37 -19.64 -3.34 15.32
CA PRO A 37 -18.19 -3.27 15.51
C PRO A 37 -17.40 -3.61 14.23
N TYR A 38 -18.05 -3.85 13.09
CA TYR A 38 -17.39 -4.20 11.84
C TYR A 38 -17.56 -3.10 10.78
N ALA A 39 -16.60 -3.00 9.87
CA ALA A 39 -16.71 -2.18 8.68
C ALA A 39 -16.17 -2.93 7.46
N PHE A 40 -16.87 -2.81 6.34
CA PHE A 40 -16.51 -3.39 5.06
C PHE A 40 -16.16 -2.26 4.10
N ALA A 41 -14.90 -2.21 3.68
CA ALA A 41 -14.38 -1.16 2.82
C ALA A 41 -14.02 -1.71 1.44
N THR A 42 -14.39 -0.99 0.39
CA THR A 42 -13.85 -1.17 -0.96
C THR A 42 -13.19 0.12 -1.40
N GLU A 43 -11.95 0.01 -1.88
CA GLU A 43 -11.11 1.13 -2.26
C GLU A 43 -10.68 0.98 -3.72
N THR A 44 -10.68 2.08 -4.46
CA THR A 44 -10.01 2.16 -5.77
C THR A 44 -9.04 3.31 -5.75
N TYR A 45 -7.84 3.11 -6.28
CA TYR A 45 -6.78 4.11 -6.24
C TYR A 45 -5.79 3.93 -7.38
N THR A 46 -5.02 4.96 -7.66
CA THR A 46 -3.78 4.85 -8.43
C THR A 46 -2.64 5.06 -7.45
N TYR A 47 -1.66 4.16 -7.40
CA TYR A 47 -0.44 4.37 -6.64
C TYR A 47 0.76 4.59 -7.57
N THR A 48 1.60 5.54 -7.18
CA THR A 48 2.87 5.84 -7.85
C THR A 48 4.02 5.63 -6.87
N ILE A 49 4.96 4.78 -7.27
CA ILE A 49 6.19 4.50 -6.53
C ILE A 49 7.34 5.21 -7.23
N ASN A 50 8.02 6.08 -6.50
CA ASN A 50 9.26 6.71 -6.93
C ASN A 50 10.43 6.03 -6.21
N LEU A 51 11.47 5.66 -6.96
CA LEU A 51 12.72 5.14 -6.41
C LEU A 51 13.70 6.28 -6.19
N LYS A 52 14.64 6.09 -5.26
CA LYS A 52 15.76 7.02 -5.12
C LYS A 52 16.66 6.95 -6.36
N PRO A 53 17.28 8.07 -6.76
CA PRO A 53 18.27 8.04 -7.83
C PRO A 53 19.47 7.19 -7.40
N ASP A 54 19.90 6.27 -8.25
CA ASP A 54 21.16 5.54 -8.07
C ASP A 54 22.29 6.44 -8.61
N PRO A 55 23.31 6.79 -7.80
CA PRO A 55 24.45 7.59 -8.24
C PRO A 55 25.21 7.01 -9.45
N LYS A 56 25.04 5.71 -9.73
CA LYS A 56 25.67 5.02 -10.88
C LYS A 56 24.83 5.09 -12.15
N GLU A 57 23.54 5.39 -12.04
CA GLU A 57 22.65 5.54 -13.19
C GLU A 57 22.66 7.00 -13.66
N LYS A 58 22.81 7.22 -14.98
CA LYS A 58 22.85 8.58 -15.56
C LYS A 58 21.49 9.27 -15.53
N GLU A 59 20.41 8.51 -15.44
CA GLU A 59 19.03 8.98 -15.48
C GLU A 59 18.23 8.35 -14.35
N ALA A 60 17.22 9.07 -13.84
CA ALA A 60 16.33 8.55 -12.81
C ALA A 60 15.38 7.50 -13.39
N LYS A 61 15.13 6.43 -12.62
CA LYS A 61 14.13 5.42 -12.98
C LYS A 61 12.75 6.05 -13.13
N ALA A 62 12.05 5.65 -14.19
CA ALA A 62 10.67 6.05 -14.39
C ALA A 62 9.79 5.60 -13.20
N PRO A 63 8.85 6.43 -12.73
CA PRO A 63 7.95 6.05 -11.65
C PRO A 63 7.10 4.83 -12.02
N ILE A 64 6.91 3.92 -11.05
CA ILE A 64 6.03 2.77 -11.23
C ILE A 64 4.62 3.23 -10.89
N VAL A 65 3.74 3.26 -11.89
CA VAL A 65 2.33 3.65 -11.72
C VAL A 65 1.42 2.44 -11.89
N ARG A 66 0.49 2.25 -10.95
CA ARG A 66 -0.45 1.13 -10.94
C ARG A 66 -1.82 1.57 -10.46
N ARG A 67 -2.87 1.03 -11.08
CA ARG A 67 -4.25 1.22 -10.64
C ARG A 67 -4.67 0.03 -9.78
N GLY A 68 -4.91 0.30 -8.50
CA GLY A 68 -5.27 -0.67 -7.49
C GLY A 68 -6.76 -0.69 -7.15
N VAL A 69 -7.21 -1.85 -6.68
CA VAL A 69 -8.48 -2.06 -6.00
C VAL A 69 -8.19 -2.86 -4.74
N ALA A 70 -8.78 -2.47 -3.62
CA ALA A 70 -8.69 -3.22 -2.37
C ALA A 70 -10.06 -3.44 -1.74
N THR A 71 -10.21 -4.56 -1.05
CA THR A 71 -11.33 -4.84 -0.16
C THR A 71 -10.77 -5.15 1.21
N SER A 72 -11.31 -4.51 2.24
CA SER A 72 -10.85 -4.63 3.61
C SER A 72 -12.02 -4.88 4.56
N VAL A 73 -11.81 -5.77 5.53
CA VAL A 73 -12.71 -5.93 6.69
C VAL A 73 -11.99 -5.36 7.90
N LEU A 74 -12.65 -4.44 8.59
CA LEU A 74 -12.16 -3.81 9.80
C LEU A 74 -13.03 -4.20 10.98
N ARG A 75 -12.40 -4.26 12.17
CA ARG A 75 -13.10 -4.42 13.44
C ARG A 75 -12.69 -3.32 14.40
N LYS A 76 -13.68 -2.76 15.08
CA LYS A 76 -13.50 -1.79 16.15
C LYS A 76 -13.12 -2.54 17.43
N ASN A 77 -11.99 -2.20 18.03
CA ASN A 77 -11.54 -2.80 19.28
C ASN A 77 -12.28 -2.17 20.49
N ALA A 78 -12.00 -2.67 21.69
CA ALA A 78 -12.63 -2.20 22.93
C ALA A 78 -12.34 -0.71 23.24
N THR A 79 -11.23 -0.16 22.73
CA THR A 79 -10.89 1.27 22.88
C THR A 79 -11.49 2.15 21.78
N GLY A 80 -12.30 1.57 20.89
CA GLY A 80 -12.98 2.28 19.81
C GLY A 80 -12.13 2.51 18.55
N GLN A 81 -10.93 1.92 18.46
CA GLN A 81 -10.05 2.06 17.31
C GLN A 81 -10.34 0.97 16.28
N TRP A 82 -10.37 1.36 15.00
CA TRP A 82 -10.51 0.43 13.89
C TRP A 82 -9.19 -0.28 13.60
N GLN A 83 -9.26 -1.59 13.41
CA GLN A 83 -8.13 -2.42 13.01
C GLN A 83 -8.53 -3.22 11.78
N ILE A 84 -7.63 -3.28 10.79
CA ILE A 84 -7.79 -4.13 9.61
C ILE A 84 -7.65 -5.59 10.06
N MET A 85 -8.70 -6.39 9.88
CA MET A 85 -8.66 -7.83 10.13
C MET A 85 -8.15 -8.59 8.91
N THR A 86 -8.59 -8.18 7.73
CA THR A 86 -8.12 -8.73 6.46
C THR A 86 -8.21 -7.66 5.39
N THR A 87 -7.24 -7.68 4.49
CA THR A 87 -7.23 -6.86 3.28
C THR A 87 -6.79 -7.73 2.13
N HIS A 88 -7.55 -7.68 1.05
CA HIS A 88 -7.15 -8.22 -0.24
C HIS A 88 -7.01 -7.05 -1.22
N SER A 89 -5.90 -7.00 -1.95
CA SER A 89 -5.69 -5.96 -2.96
C SER A 89 -5.12 -6.56 -4.24
N SER A 90 -5.48 -5.93 -5.35
CA SER A 90 -4.97 -6.27 -6.68
C SER A 90 -4.65 -4.99 -7.44
N ALA A 91 -3.70 -5.06 -8.37
CA ALA A 91 -3.28 -3.89 -9.13
C ALA A 91 -2.91 -4.25 -10.57
N ARG A 92 -3.15 -3.30 -11.48
CA ARG A 92 -2.81 -3.43 -12.90
C ARG A 92 -2.13 -2.17 -13.43
N THR A 93 -1.39 -2.30 -14.53
CA THR A 93 -0.85 -1.14 -15.25
C THR A 93 -2.01 -0.28 -15.78
N PRO A 94 -1.97 1.06 -15.64
CA PRO A 94 -2.97 1.95 -16.23
C PRO A 94 -3.01 1.81 -17.76
N ARG A 95 -4.19 1.91 -18.35
CA ARG A 95 -4.32 1.94 -19.82
C ARG A 95 -3.84 3.28 -20.35
N PRO A 96 -3.14 3.33 -21.50
CA PRO A 96 -2.84 4.59 -22.16
C PRO A 96 -4.14 5.35 -22.44
N LYS A 97 -4.14 6.67 -22.24
CA LYS A 97 -5.26 7.51 -22.66
C LYS A 97 -5.31 7.45 -24.19
N LYS A 98 -6.49 7.12 -24.73
CA LYS A 98 -6.78 7.24 -26.17
C LYS A 98 -6.89 8.70 -26.56
#